data_AF-A0A6J1BIU9-F1
#
_entry.id   AF-A0A6J1BIU9-F1
#
_cell.length_a   1.000
_cell.length_b   1.000
_cell.length_c   1.000
_cell.angle_alpha   90.00
_cell.angle_beta   90.00
_cell.angle_gamma   90.00
#
_symmetry.space_group_name_H-M   'P 1'
#
loop_
_entity.id
_entity.type
_entity.pdbx_description
1 polymer ?
#
loop_
_entity_poly.entity_id
_entity_poly.type
_entity_poly.pdbx_seq_one_letter_code
_entity_poly.pdbx_strand_id
1 'polypeptide(L)'
;MQIAVIEYARSVLGLHNANSTEFDPETSNPCVIFMPEGSKTHMGGTMRLGSRRTYFKVPDCKSVKLYGNANFVEERHRHRYEVNPDMISEFEAAGLSFVGRDESGRRMEIVELPSHPYFIGVQFHPEFKSRPGKPSAVFLGLIAASCGQLDSLLHNSGQFSKPMANGISNGKATIKAQQNGNYFKSSNGSLNGVYSNGNGVHH
;
A
#
# COMPACT_ATOMS: atom_id res chain seq x y z
N MET A 1 5.76 5.02 8.29
CA MET A 1 4.79 4.67 9.36
C MET A 1 5.06 5.38 10.68
N GLN A 2 6.28 5.33 11.22
CA GLN A 2 6.65 5.86 12.55
C GLN A 2 6.13 7.28 12.84
N ILE A 3 6.34 8.23 11.92
CA ILE A 3 5.88 9.62 12.09
C ILE A 3 4.36 9.72 12.23
N ALA A 4 3.60 8.89 11.51
CA ALA A 4 2.15 8.86 11.62
C ALA A 4 1.68 8.42 13.02
N VAL A 5 2.38 7.45 13.63
CA VAL A 5 2.09 6.98 14.99
C VAL A 5 2.44 8.05 16.03
N ILE A 6 3.58 8.72 15.87
CA ILE A 6 3.99 9.84 16.74
C ILE A 6 2.96 10.97 16.67
N GLU A 7 2.56 11.36 15.47
CA GLU A 7 1.58 12.44 15.30
C GLU A 7 0.20 12.06 15.84
N TYR A 8 -0.23 10.81 15.66
CA TYR A 8 -1.48 10.33 16.23
C TYR A 8 -1.47 10.36 17.76
N ALA A 9 -0.34 9.98 18.38
CA ALA A 9 -0.17 10.10 19.83
C ALA A 9 -0.30 11.55 20.31
N ARG A 10 0.30 12.49 19.59
CA ARG A 10 0.26 13.92 19.95
C ARG A 10 -1.12 14.54 19.79
N SER A 11 -1.78 14.25 18.67
CA SER A 11 -3.01 14.92 18.25
C SER A 11 -4.28 14.26 18.80
N VAL A 12 -4.31 12.92 18.89
CA VAL A 12 -5.51 12.17 19.31
C VAL A 12 -5.41 11.71 20.76
N LEU A 13 -4.25 11.20 21.19
CA LEU A 13 -4.06 10.76 22.58
C LEU A 13 -3.66 11.89 23.53
N GLY A 14 -3.34 13.09 23.02
CA GLY A 14 -2.88 14.23 23.83
C GLY A 14 -1.48 14.08 24.41
N LEU A 15 -0.70 13.09 23.95
CA LEU A 15 0.68 12.85 24.39
C LEU A 15 1.63 13.80 23.66
N HIS A 16 1.59 15.09 24.00
CA HIS A 16 2.27 16.14 23.22
C HIS A 16 3.80 15.96 23.08
N ASN A 17 4.44 15.34 24.06
CA ASN A 17 5.88 15.03 24.01
C ASN A 17 6.19 13.64 23.44
N ALA A 18 5.19 12.91 22.93
CA ALA A 18 5.38 11.62 22.27
C ALA A 18 6.42 11.73 21.15
N ASN A 19 7.37 10.80 21.11
CA ASN A 19 8.43 10.82 20.11
C ASN A 19 9.01 9.42 19.85
N SER A 20 9.90 9.34 18.85
CA SER A 20 10.81 8.21 18.70
C SER A 20 12.01 8.39 19.60
N THR A 21 12.48 7.32 20.23
CA THR A 21 13.77 7.31 20.93
C THR A 21 14.95 7.50 19.98
N GLU A 22 14.73 7.42 18.66
CA GLU A 22 15.72 7.82 17.64
C GLU A 22 15.97 9.33 17.62
N PHE A 23 14.93 10.13 17.83
CA PHE A 23 14.99 11.59 17.74
C PHE A 23 15.13 12.24 19.11
N ASP A 24 14.46 11.67 20.12
CA ASP A 24 14.46 12.15 21.49
C ASP A 24 14.53 10.95 22.45
N PRO A 25 15.74 10.54 22.87
CA PRO A 25 15.92 9.41 23.79
C PRO A 25 15.27 9.61 25.17
N GLU A 26 15.00 10.86 25.56
CA GLU A 26 14.50 11.23 26.90
C GLU A 26 12.99 11.50 26.91
N THR A 27 12.28 11.24 25.80
CA THR A 27 10.83 11.39 25.75
C THR A 27 10.15 10.53 26.81
N SER A 28 9.20 11.12 27.57
CA SER A 28 8.42 10.34 28.54
C SER A 28 7.36 9.46 27.87
N ASN A 29 7.11 9.63 26.57
CA ASN A 29 6.12 8.89 25.79
C ASN A 29 6.78 8.29 24.53
N PRO A 30 7.62 7.25 24.69
CA PRO A 30 8.37 6.66 23.58
C PRO A 30 7.48 5.79 22.70
N CYS A 31 6.81 6.40 21.71
CA CYS A 31 5.92 5.69 20.79
C CYS A 31 6.66 4.79 19.80
N VAL A 32 7.92 5.11 19.51
CA VAL A 32 8.78 4.35 18.61
C VAL A 32 10.11 4.09 19.32
N ILE A 33 10.49 2.83 19.44
CA ILE A 33 11.63 2.37 20.24
C ILE A 33 12.59 1.49 19.42
N PHE A 34 13.86 1.46 19.84
CA PHE A 34 14.86 0.59 19.23
C PHE A 34 14.56 -0.88 19.57
N MET A 35 14.25 -1.70 18.56
CA MET A 35 13.90 -3.13 18.73
C MET A 35 14.68 -4.00 17.72
N PRO A 36 16.00 -4.18 17.95
CA PRO A 36 16.86 -4.88 17.01
C PRO A 36 16.51 -6.37 16.89
N GLU A 37 17.05 -6.98 15.85
CA GLU A 37 17.03 -8.43 15.68
C GLU A 37 18.39 -9.03 16.06
N GLY A 38 18.42 -10.30 16.43
CA GLY A 38 19.65 -11.03 16.72
C GLY A 38 19.72 -11.64 18.11
N SER A 39 20.52 -12.70 18.21
CA SER A 39 20.87 -13.39 19.44
C SER A 39 21.99 -12.64 20.18
N LYS A 40 22.08 -12.81 21.51
CA LYS A 40 23.18 -12.37 22.38
C LYS A 40 24.59 -12.78 21.91
N THR A 41 24.70 -13.68 20.93
CA THR A 41 25.95 -14.18 20.35
C THR A 41 26.58 -13.29 19.28
N HIS A 42 25.84 -12.35 18.69
CA HIS A 42 26.40 -11.32 17.82
C HIS A 42 26.42 -10.00 18.60
N MET A 43 27.62 -9.49 18.88
CA MET A 43 27.78 -8.26 19.65
C MET A 43 27.22 -7.07 18.86
N GLY A 44 26.04 -6.59 19.27
CA GLY A 44 25.36 -5.42 18.72
C GLY A 44 23.98 -5.75 18.13
N GLY A 45 22.96 -4.98 18.50
CA GLY A 45 21.61 -5.12 17.95
C GLY A 45 21.60 -4.96 16.43
N THR A 46 21.19 -6.00 15.71
CA THR A 46 21.22 -6.00 14.24
C THR A 46 19.96 -5.35 13.66
N MET A 47 20.10 -4.74 12.47
CA MET A 47 19.00 -4.14 11.72
C MET A 47 18.01 -5.23 11.27
N ARG A 48 16.70 -4.93 11.32
CA ARG A 48 15.71 -5.77 10.65
C ARG A 48 15.86 -5.57 9.15
N LEU A 49 16.37 -6.60 8.49
CA LEU A 49 16.78 -6.55 7.08
C LEU A 49 16.24 -7.75 6.30
N GLY A 50 15.87 -7.50 5.04
CA GLY A 50 15.55 -8.54 4.07
C GLY A 50 14.04 -8.80 3.93
N SER A 51 13.69 -9.89 3.25
CA SER A 51 12.28 -10.28 3.04
C SER A 51 11.73 -10.90 4.31
N ARG A 52 10.62 -10.38 4.84
CA ARG A 52 9.94 -10.91 6.03
C ARG A 52 8.44 -11.03 5.77
N ARG A 53 7.80 -11.95 6.50
CA ARG A 53 6.35 -12.12 6.48
C ARG A 53 5.69 -11.11 7.41
N THR A 54 4.66 -10.47 6.87
CA THR A 54 3.69 -9.65 7.61
C THR A 54 2.34 -10.33 7.52
N TYR A 55 1.80 -10.73 8.66
CA TYR A 55 0.52 -11.42 8.78
C TYR A 55 -0.58 -10.40 9.03
N PHE A 56 -1.68 -10.50 8.29
CA PHE A 56 -2.84 -9.68 8.56
C PHE A 56 -3.61 -10.21 9.76
N LYS A 57 -3.97 -9.32 10.68
CA LYS A 57 -4.72 -9.64 11.90
C LYS A 57 -6.17 -9.15 11.86
N VAL A 58 -6.47 -8.25 10.92
CA VAL A 58 -7.81 -7.71 10.70
C VAL A 58 -8.28 -8.16 9.30
N PRO A 59 -9.26 -9.08 9.17
CA PRO A 59 -9.58 -9.71 7.89
C PRO A 59 -10.27 -8.79 6.89
N ASP A 60 -10.91 -7.69 7.32
CA ASP A 60 -11.68 -6.80 6.45
C ASP A 60 -11.02 -5.41 6.27
N CYS A 61 -9.71 -5.29 6.52
CA CYS A 61 -9.01 -4.03 6.33
C CYS A 61 -8.68 -3.74 4.85
N LYS A 62 -8.34 -2.47 4.54
CA LYS A 62 -8.04 -2.05 3.16
C LYS A 62 -6.81 -2.79 2.62
N SER A 63 -5.80 -2.98 3.47
CA SER A 63 -4.57 -3.70 3.08
C SER A 63 -4.83 -5.14 2.67
N VAL A 64 -5.63 -5.91 3.42
CA VAL A 64 -5.97 -7.31 3.06
C VAL A 64 -6.61 -7.36 1.69
N LYS A 65 -7.58 -6.47 1.43
CA LYS A 65 -8.26 -6.37 0.14
C LYS A 65 -7.27 -6.03 -0.98
N LEU A 66 -6.46 -4.98 -0.82
CA LEU A 66 -5.45 -4.59 -1.81
C LEU A 66 -4.44 -5.70 -2.13
N TYR A 67 -4.11 -6.54 -1.14
CA TYR A 67 -3.24 -7.70 -1.31
C TYR A 67 -3.99 -8.99 -1.70
N GLY A 68 -5.24 -8.89 -2.16
CA GLY A 68 -6.00 -10.01 -2.74
C GLY A 68 -6.48 -11.03 -1.71
N ASN A 69 -6.81 -10.59 -0.49
CA ASN A 69 -7.26 -11.43 0.62
C ASN A 69 -6.25 -12.49 1.06
N ALA A 70 -4.96 -12.21 0.91
CA ALA A 70 -3.90 -13.07 1.43
C ALA A 70 -3.87 -13.06 2.97
N ASN A 71 -3.47 -14.19 3.59
CA ASN A 71 -3.28 -14.26 5.05
C ASN A 71 -2.02 -13.52 5.52
N PHE A 72 -1.02 -13.43 4.64
CA PHE A 72 0.23 -12.73 4.87
C PHE A 72 0.80 -12.22 3.55
N VAL A 73 1.70 -11.26 3.65
CA VAL A 73 2.54 -10.78 2.56
C VAL A 73 4.00 -10.92 2.92
N GLU A 74 4.85 -11.10 1.93
CA GLU A 74 6.29 -11.00 2.11
C GLU A 74 6.75 -9.67 1.53
N GLU A 75 7.42 -8.85 2.32
CA GLU A 75 7.92 -7.53 1.91
C GLU A 75 9.34 -7.32 2.42
N ARG A 76 10.04 -6.32 1.86
CA ARG A 76 11.45 -6.05 2.22
C ARG A 76 11.53 -4.99 3.31
N HIS A 77 12.25 -5.30 4.38
CA HIS A 77 12.49 -4.40 5.51
C HIS A 77 13.94 -3.93 5.53
N ARG A 78 14.14 -2.71 6.03
CA ARG A 78 15.45 -2.11 6.29
C ARG A 78 15.33 -1.01 7.35
N HIS A 79 15.09 -1.41 8.59
CA HIS A 79 14.89 -0.48 9.70
C HIS A 79 15.33 -1.08 11.04
N ARG A 80 15.34 -0.25 12.09
CA ARG A 80 15.84 -0.59 13.44
C ARG A 80 14.85 -0.28 14.56
N TYR A 81 13.87 0.58 14.28
CA TYR A 81 12.95 1.12 15.26
C TYR A 81 11.53 0.67 14.94
N GLU A 82 10.81 0.29 15.98
CA GLU A 82 9.47 -0.28 15.91
C GLU A 82 8.53 0.54 16.78
N VAL A 83 7.22 0.45 16.52
CA VAL A 83 6.24 1.00 17.47
C VAL A 83 6.36 0.27 18.80
N ASN A 84 6.33 1.03 19.89
CA ASN A 84 6.41 0.48 21.23
C ASN A 84 5.22 -0.46 21.50
N PRO A 85 5.46 -1.77 21.73
CA PRO A 85 4.39 -2.73 21.98
C PRO A 85 3.51 -2.38 23.18
N ASP A 86 4.04 -1.65 24.16
CA ASP A 86 3.34 -1.30 25.39
C ASP A 86 2.25 -0.24 25.15
N MET A 87 2.33 0.52 24.06
CA MET A 87 1.37 1.58 23.72
C MET A 87 0.29 1.14 22.72
N ILE A 88 0.37 -0.09 22.20
CA ILE A 88 -0.50 -0.56 21.10
C ILE A 88 -1.97 -0.57 21.49
N SER A 89 -2.28 -1.01 22.71
CA SER A 89 -3.65 -1.04 23.22
C SER A 89 -4.27 0.37 23.28
N GLU A 90 -3.49 1.38 23.67
CA GLU A 90 -3.95 2.77 23.73
C GLU A 90 -4.26 3.32 22.34
N PHE A 91 -3.38 3.07 21.37
CA PHE A 91 -3.61 3.44 19.97
C PHE A 91 -4.83 2.75 19.36
N GLU A 92 -4.97 1.43 19.55
CA GLU A 92 -6.12 0.67 19.03
C GLU A 92 -7.43 1.13 19.68
N ALA A 93 -7.42 1.41 20.99
CA ALA A 93 -8.59 1.94 21.70
C ALA A 93 -9.02 3.34 21.20
N ALA A 94 -8.07 4.17 20.77
CA ALA A 94 -8.36 5.49 20.18
C ALA A 94 -8.77 5.43 18.70
N GLY A 95 -8.59 4.28 18.04
CA GLY A 95 -9.05 4.04 16.67
C GLY A 95 -7.95 3.93 15.61
N LEU A 96 -6.67 3.96 15.99
CA LEU A 96 -5.56 3.65 15.08
C LEU A 96 -5.33 2.13 15.06
N SER A 97 -5.59 1.48 13.92
CA SER A 97 -5.61 0.02 13.83
C SER A 97 -4.30 -0.55 13.30
N PHE A 98 -3.67 -1.47 14.04
CA PHE A 98 -2.49 -2.20 13.56
C PHE A 98 -2.88 -3.51 12.88
N VAL A 99 -3.17 -3.42 11.59
CA VAL A 99 -3.76 -4.50 10.79
C VAL A 99 -2.75 -5.56 10.36
N GLY A 100 -1.46 -5.24 10.32
CA GLY A 100 -0.38 -6.16 9.91
C GLY A 100 0.69 -6.29 10.98
N ARG A 101 1.07 -7.51 11.33
CA ARG A 101 2.06 -7.81 12.38
C ARG A 101 3.10 -8.83 11.90
N ASP A 102 4.28 -8.83 12.53
CA ASP A 102 5.28 -9.87 12.27
C ASP A 102 4.83 -11.26 12.78
N GLU A 103 5.63 -12.29 12.50
CA GLU A 103 5.35 -13.67 12.91
C GLU A 103 5.18 -13.83 14.42
N SER A 104 5.97 -13.08 15.21
CA SER A 104 5.87 -13.09 16.67
C SER A 104 4.63 -12.34 17.19
N GLY A 105 3.99 -11.53 16.34
CA GLY A 105 2.90 -10.63 16.71
C GLY A 105 3.35 -9.41 17.52
N ARG A 106 4.65 -9.26 17.83
CA ARG A 106 5.17 -8.15 18.64
C ARG A 106 5.43 -6.89 17.84
N ARG A 107 5.79 -7.00 16.56
CA ARG A 107 6.08 -5.83 15.72
C ARG A 107 4.88 -5.49 14.86
N MET A 108 4.52 -4.21 14.85
CA MET A 108 3.46 -3.69 14.00
C MET A 108 4.04 -3.23 12.67
N GLU A 109 3.58 -3.83 11.58
CA GLU A 109 4.16 -3.66 10.25
C GLU A 109 3.26 -2.84 9.32
N ILE A 110 1.95 -2.83 9.59
CA ILE A 110 0.95 -2.06 8.84
C ILE A 110 -0.02 -1.41 9.82
N VAL A 111 -0.21 -0.10 9.69
CA VAL A 111 -1.20 0.69 10.41
C VAL A 111 -2.22 1.29 9.46
N GLU A 112 -3.49 1.33 9.87
CA GLU A 112 -4.59 1.99 9.17
C GLU A 112 -5.36 2.91 10.12
N LEU A 113 -5.92 3.99 9.59
CA LEU A 113 -6.95 4.78 10.27
C LEU A 113 -8.30 4.50 9.58
N PRO A 114 -9.17 3.66 10.17
CA PRO A 114 -10.38 3.16 9.50
C PRO A 114 -11.32 4.26 9.03
N SER A 115 -11.43 5.36 9.78
CA SER A 115 -12.28 6.51 9.48
C SER A 115 -11.80 7.35 8.29
N HIS A 116 -10.58 7.15 7.80
CA HIS A 116 -10.03 7.90 6.67
C HIS A 116 -10.19 7.11 5.35
N PRO A 117 -10.53 7.77 4.21
CA PRO A 117 -10.69 7.11 2.92
C PRO A 117 -9.47 6.27 2.52
N TYR A 118 -8.27 6.81 2.74
CA TYR A 118 -7.02 6.08 2.53
C TYR A 118 -5.92 6.57 3.47
N PHE A 119 -5.69 5.86 4.56
CA PHE A 119 -4.60 6.12 5.48
C PHE A 119 -3.95 4.79 5.82
N ILE A 120 -2.84 4.49 5.14
CA ILE A 120 -2.08 3.25 5.33
C ILE A 120 -0.62 3.64 5.53
N GLY A 121 -0.06 3.24 6.66
CA GLY A 121 1.37 3.34 6.94
C GLY A 121 2.00 1.96 7.01
N VAL A 122 3.13 1.77 6.33
CA VAL A 122 3.87 0.49 6.34
C VAL A 122 5.29 0.69 6.88
N GLN A 123 5.81 -0.34 7.54
CA GLN A 123 7.21 -0.43 7.96
C GLN A 123 8.15 -0.93 6.86
N PHE A 124 7.64 -1.81 6.00
CA PHE A 124 8.40 -2.32 4.86
C PHE A 124 8.52 -1.28 3.75
N HIS A 125 9.33 -1.60 2.75
CA HIS A 125 9.60 -0.82 1.55
C HIS A 125 8.79 -1.34 0.36
N PRO A 126 7.55 -0.85 0.14
CA PRO A 126 6.67 -1.31 -0.94
C PRO A 126 7.25 -1.10 -2.35
N GLU A 127 8.19 -0.17 -2.50
CA GLU A 127 8.86 0.16 -3.75
C GLU A 127 9.69 -1.00 -4.31
N PHE A 128 10.30 -1.83 -3.47
CA PHE A 128 11.24 -2.86 -3.92
C PHE A 128 10.55 -4.05 -4.62
N LYS A 129 9.27 -4.30 -4.35
CA LYS A 129 8.48 -5.37 -4.96
C LYS A 129 7.55 -4.91 -6.09
N SER A 130 7.47 -3.60 -6.35
CA SER A 130 6.70 -3.05 -7.47
C SER A 130 7.29 -3.39 -8.84
N ARG A 131 6.47 -3.74 -9.83
CA ARG A 131 6.86 -4.05 -11.22
C ARG A 131 5.87 -3.42 -12.21
N PRO A 132 6.25 -3.16 -13.48
CA PRO A 132 5.35 -2.54 -14.48
C PRO A 132 3.99 -3.26 -14.66
N GLY A 133 3.96 -4.60 -14.62
CA GLY A 133 2.73 -5.40 -14.70
C GLY A 133 2.11 -5.78 -13.36
N LYS A 134 2.73 -5.38 -12.24
CA LYS A 134 2.27 -5.68 -10.87
C LYS A 134 2.73 -4.55 -9.94
N PRO A 135 2.03 -3.41 -9.94
CA PRO A 135 2.38 -2.30 -9.06
C PRO A 135 2.24 -2.73 -7.59
N SER A 136 2.97 -2.07 -6.71
CA SER A 136 2.79 -2.29 -5.27
C SER A 136 1.35 -1.98 -4.85
N ALA A 137 0.77 -2.86 -4.04
CA ALA A 137 -0.64 -2.80 -3.64
C ALA A 137 -0.98 -1.49 -2.92
N VAL A 138 -0.09 -1.01 -2.03
CA VAL A 138 -0.28 0.25 -1.29
C VAL A 138 -0.11 1.49 -2.15
N PHE A 139 0.62 1.41 -3.27
CA PHE A 139 0.69 2.52 -4.22
C PHE A 139 -0.52 2.52 -5.15
N LEU A 140 -0.96 1.34 -5.61
CA LEU A 140 -2.18 1.22 -6.40
C LEU A 140 -3.40 1.73 -5.61
N GLY A 141 -3.51 1.36 -4.32
CA GLY A 141 -4.55 1.88 -3.44
C GLY A 141 -4.51 3.40 -3.28
N LEU A 142 -3.32 3.99 -3.14
CA LEU A 142 -3.16 5.44 -3.03
C LEU A 142 -3.65 6.17 -4.29
N ILE A 143 -3.26 5.69 -5.48
CA ILE A 143 -3.70 6.29 -6.75
C ILE A 143 -5.21 6.11 -6.93
N ALA A 144 -5.74 4.92 -6.65
CA ALA A 144 -7.18 4.67 -6.72
C ALA A 144 -7.97 5.57 -5.78
N ALA A 145 -7.48 5.82 -4.56
CA ALA A 145 -8.07 6.77 -3.63
C ALA A 145 -8.05 8.20 -4.19
N SER A 146 -6.94 8.62 -4.81
CA SER A 146 -6.79 9.96 -5.38
C SER A 146 -7.75 10.27 -6.53
N CYS A 147 -8.22 9.25 -7.26
CA CYS A 147 -9.14 9.40 -8.38
C CYS A 147 -10.55 8.86 -8.10
N GLY A 148 -10.89 8.57 -6.84
CA GLY A 148 -12.23 8.10 -6.45
C GLY A 148 -12.57 6.69 -6.92
N GLN A 149 -11.58 5.86 -7.23
CA GLN A 149 -11.74 4.48 -7.71
C GLN A 149 -11.42 3.41 -6.66
N LEU A 150 -11.13 3.82 -5.42
CA LEU A 150 -10.72 2.90 -4.36
C LEU A 150 -11.77 1.83 -4.08
N ASP A 151 -13.05 2.19 -3.93
CA ASP A 151 -14.10 1.22 -3.59
C ASP A 151 -14.27 0.15 -4.68
N SER A 152 -14.23 0.57 -5.95
CA SER A 152 -14.24 -0.34 -7.10
C SER A 152 -13.05 -1.30 -7.07
N LEU A 153 -11.85 -0.79 -6.77
CA LEU A 153 -10.64 -1.62 -6.64
C LEU A 153 -10.78 -2.64 -5.50
N LEU A 154 -11.23 -2.20 -4.31
CA LEU A 154 -11.37 -3.05 -3.13
C LEU A 154 -12.42 -4.16 -3.32
N HIS A 155 -13.52 -3.89 -4.04
CA HIS A 155 -14.55 -4.87 -4.34
C HIS A 155 -14.10 -5.90 -5.39
N ASN A 156 -13.31 -5.47 -6.38
CA ASN A 156 -12.82 -6.34 -7.46
C ASN A 156 -11.58 -7.16 -7.08
N SER A 157 -10.97 -6.89 -5.92
CA SER A 157 -9.73 -7.52 -5.46
C SER A 157 -9.79 -9.06 -5.34
N GLY A 158 -10.99 -9.65 -5.28
CA GLY A 158 -11.20 -11.09 -5.36
C GLY A 158 -10.94 -11.72 -6.74
N GLN A 159 -10.77 -10.94 -7.81
CA GLN A 159 -10.63 -11.44 -9.19
C GLN A 159 -9.20 -11.35 -9.76
N PHE A 160 -8.30 -10.57 -9.16
CA PHE A 160 -6.91 -10.38 -9.66
C PHE A 160 -5.96 -11.56 -9.39
N SER A 161 -6.43 -12.63 -8.74
CA SER A 161 -5.66 -13.85 -8.48
C SER A 161 -5.53 -14.79 -9.68
N LYS A 162 -6.22 -14.52 -10.80
CA LYS A 162 -6.02 -15.26 -12.04
C LYS A 162 -4.93 -14.60 -12.88
N PRO A 163 -3.81 -15.29 -13.21
CA PRO A 163 -2.90 -14.79 -14.22
C PRO A 163 -3.69 -14.63 -15.52
N MET A 164 -3.60 -13.45 -16.15
CA MET A 164 -4.07 -13.30 -17.52
C MET A 164 -3.29 -14.29 -18.39
N ALA A 165 -3.95 -15.35 -18.83
CA ALA A 165 -3.42 -16.22 -19.85
C ALA A 165 -3.23 -15.38 -21.12
N ASN A 166 -1.99 -15.31 -21.61
CA ASN A 166 -1.71 -14.81 -22.96
C ASN A 166 -2.37 -15.76 -23.97
N GLY A 167 -3.61 -15.45 -24.32
CA GLY A 167 -4.34 -16.08 -25.41
C GLY A 167 -4.85 -14.99 -26.33
N ILE A 168 -4.08 -14.67 -27.37
CA ILE A 168 -4.61 -13.98 -28.54
C ILE A 168 -5.54 -14.99 -29.23
N SER A 169 -6.81 -15.01 -28.83
CA SER A 169 -7.87 -15.65 -29.62
C SER A 169 -8.53 -14.57 -30.46
N ASN A 170 -8.38 -14.67 -31.78
CA ASN A 170 -9.13 -13.90 -32.77
C ASN A 170 -10.63 -14.18 -32.62
N GLY A 171 -11.31 -13.40 -31.77
CA GLY A 171 -12.77 -13.38 -31.65
C GLY A 171 -13.32 -12.17 -32.38
N LYS A 172 -14.03 -12.41 -33.48
CA LYS A 172 -14.77 -11.37 -34.23
C LYS A 172 -15.74 -10.64 -33.29
N ALA A 173 -15.50 -9.35 -33.06
CA ALA A 173 -16.46 -8.47 -32.44
C ALA A 173 -17.65 -8.30 -33.40
N THR A 174 -18.81 -8.83 -33.01
CA THR A 174 -20.07 -8.61 -33.74
C THR A 174 -20.73 -7.39 -33.09
N ILE A 175 -20.58 -6.22 -33.69
CA ILE A 175 -21.25 -5.00 -33.25
C ILE A 175 -22.73 -5.12 -33.62
N LYS A 176 -23.61 -5.24 -32.63
CA LYS A 176 -25.05 -5.00 -32.82
C LYS A 176 -25.29 -3.49 -32.80
N ALA A 177 -25.59 -2.93 -33.96
CA ALA A 177 -26.05 -1.56 -34.10
C ALA A 177 -27.47 -1.42 -33.52
N GLN A 178 -27.64 -0.56 -32.50
CA GLN A 178 -28.94 -0.01 -32.16
C GLN A 178 -29.17 1.24 -33.02
N GLN A 179 -30.21 1.18 -33.85
CA GLN A 179 -30.75 2.34 -34.55
C GLN A 179 -31.59 3.16 -33.56
N ASN A 180 -31.32 4.45 -33.46
CA ASN A 180 -32.35 5.48 -33.42
C ASN A 180 -31.72 6.83 -33.78
N GLY A 181 -32.25 7.43 -34.84
CA GLY A 181 -31.75 8.67 -35.41
C GLY A 181 -32.18 9.90 -34.63
N ASN A 182 -31.41 10.98 -34.79
CA ASN A 182 -31.96 12.21 -35.33
C ASN A 182 -30.86 13.10 -35.91
N TYR A 183 -31.23 13.76 -36.99
CA TYR A 183 -30.45 14.63 -37.87
C TYR A 183 -29.69 15.75 -37.15
N PHE A 184 -28.46 16.05 -37.59
CA PHE A 184 -28.07 17.38 -38.09
C PHE A 184 -26.82 17.26 -38.96
N LYS A 185 -26.92 17.76 -40.19
CA LYS A 185 -25.87 17.84 -41.22
C LYS A 185 -25.10 19.15 -41.01
N SER A 186 -23.77 19.10 -41.03
CA SER A 186 -22.94 20.21 -41.53
C SER A 186 -21.66 19.67 -42.13
N SER A 187 -21.15 20.41 -43.10
CA SER A 187 -20.39 20.00 -44.27
C SER A 187 -18.86 20.12 -44.14
N ASN A 188 -18.18 19.31 -44.97
CA ASN A 188 -16.88 19.51 -45.61
C ASN A 188 -15.59 19.52 -44.78
N GLY A 189 -14.68 18.61 -45.14
CA GLY A 189 -13.27 18.65 -44.75
C GLY A 189 -12.53 17.37 -45.15
N SER A 190 -12.26 17.20 -46.44
CA SER A 190 -11.33 16.18 -46.96
C SER A 190 -9.90 16.57 -46.58
N LEU A 191 -9.11 15.65 -46.02
CA LEU A 191 -7.66 15.60 -46.24
C LEU A 191 -7.09 14.22 -45.82
N ASN A 192 -6.66 13.48 -46.84
CA ASN A 192 -5.77 12.33 -46.72
C ASN A 192 -4.44 12.75 -46.11
N GLY A 193 -3.92 11.97 -45.16
CA GLY A 193 -2.58 12.11 -44.61
C GLY A 193 -2.02 10.75 -44.18
N VAL A 194 -1.25 10.13 -45.08
CA VAL A 194 -0.42 8.93 -44.85
C VAL A 194 1.01 9.37 -44.49
N TYR A 195 1.77 8.44 -43.89
CA TYR A 195 3.22 8.43 -43.58
C TYR A 195 3.63 9.03 -42.22
N SER A 196 4.59 8.51 -41.45
CA SER A 196 5.38 7.26 -41.44
C SER A 196 6.20 7.25 -40.13
N ASN A 197 6.57 6.06 -39.66
CA ASN A 197 7.49 5.83 -38.54
C ASN A 197 8.88 6.46 -38.79
N GLY A 198 9.47 7.06 -37.76
CA GLY A 198 10.87 7.50 -37.73
C GLY A 198 11.55 7.05 -36.43
N ASN A 199 12.47 6.10 -36.56
CA ASN A 199 13.50 5.76 -35.56
C ASN A 199 14.68 6.76 -35.64
N GLY A 200 15.27 7.11 -34.50
CA GLY A 200 16.59 7.76 -34.37
C GLY A 200 16.92 7.85 -32.87
N VAL A 201 17.71 6.94 -32.28
CA VAL A 201 19.19 6.82 -32.24
C VAL A 201 19.89 8.05 -31.63
N HIS A 202 20.43 7.81 -30.43
CA HIS A 202 21.60 8.37 -29.74
C HIS A 202 22.19 9.72 -30.17
N HIS A 203 22.33 10.60 -29.18
CA HIS A 203 23.62 11.17 -28.77
C HIS A 203 23.64 11.37 -27.25
#